data_AF-M5BL58-F1
#
_entry.id   AF-M5BL58-F1
#
_cell.length_a   1.000
_cell.length_b   1.000
_cell.length_c   1.000
_cell.angle_alpha   90.00
_cell.angle_beta   90.00
_cell.angle_gamma   90.00
#
_symmetry.space_group_name_H-M   'P 1'
#
loop_
_entity.id
_entity.type
_entity.pdbx_description
1 polymer ?
#
loop_
_entity_poly.entity_id
_entity_poly.type
_entity_poly.pdbx_seq_one_letter_code
_entity_poly.pdbx_strand_id
1 'polypeptide(L)'
;MLIGANGTGKSSIAGAIAIGLGGTPNVLGRQSEIQGFVKNGKKDGFVEIELKGPAGEPNLVIKRTLTSLNKSSKFFLNREPIGIREVKSKLAELNVQVTNLCAFLPQDKVSEFANMSPQKLLQETQRAAGDPNLTQWHEFLIENSKELKTAREILDSDTRELQHLESQNAAQEAQVERYKQRRKLERQVELLSLLLPFAQYAESKLQYDELKKKRETAKRMLEEANAKIEPIQRKKECVCSLCSLY
;
A
#
# COMPACT_ATOMS: atom_id res chain seq x y z
N MET A 1 -0.76 -0.82 -57.72
CA MET A 1 -2.13 -0.29 -57.87
C MET A 1 -2.99 -1.36 -58.52
N LEU A 2 -4.11 -1.75 -57.90
CA LEU A 2 -5.04 -2.76 -58.43
C LEU A 2 -6.30 -2.06 -58.95
N ILE A 3 -6.58 -2.16 -60.24
CA ILE A 3 -7.72 -1.50 -60.91
C ILE A 3 -8.58 -2.56 -61.61
N GLY A 4 -9.90 -2.40 -61.58
CA GLY A 4 -10.84 -3.31 -62.22
C GLY A 4 -12.28 -2.96 -61.90
N ALA A 5 -13.24 -3.55 -62.62
CA ALA A 5 -14.67 -3.36 -62.38
C ALA A 5 -15.12 -3.99 -61.04
N ASN A 6 -16.32 -3.66 -60.56
CA ASN A 6 -16.85 -4.27 -59.34
C ASN A 6 -17.13 -5.76 -59.56
N GLY A 7 -16.84 -6.59 -58.56
CA GLY A 7 -17.00 -8.04 -58.66
C GLY A 7 -15.86 -8.79 -59.38
N THR A 8 -14.82 -8.13 -59.88
CA THR A 8 -13.70 -8.78 -60.60
C THR A 8 -12.63 -9.40 -59.68
N GLY A 9 -12.91 -9.52 -58.38
CA GLY A 9 -11.99 -10.18 -57.43
C GLY A 9 -10.83 -9.32 -56.93
N LYS A 10 -10.83 -7.98 -57.14
CA LYS A 10 -9.81 -7.05 -56.60
C LYS A 10 -9.54 -7.28 -55.12
N SER A 11 -10.62 -7.38 -54.36
CA SER A 11 -10.57 -7.58 -52.93
C SER A 11 -10.31 -9.05 -52.54
N SER A 12 -10.50 -10.00 -53.45
CA SER A 12 -10.09 -11.39 -53.28
C SER A 12 -8.57 -11.53 -53.33
N ILE A 13 -7.89 -10.70 -54.13
CA ILE A 13 -6.42 -10.63 -54.16
C ILE A 13 -5.88 -10.15 -52.80
N ALA A 14 -6.45 -9.08 -52.23
CA ALA A 14 -6.08 -8.61 -50.90
C ALA A 14 -6.29 -9.70 -49.82
N GLY A 15 -7.40 -10.44 -49.91
CA GLY A 15 -7.65 -11.59 -49.03
C GLY A 15 -6.66 -12.73 -49.21
N ALA A 16 -6.28 -13.03 -50.46
CA ALA A 16 -5.27 -14.04 -50.77
C ALA A 16 -3.90 -13.65 -50.18
N ILE A 17 -3.49 -12.38 -50.31
CA ILE A 17 -2.25 -11.87 -49.70
C ILE A 17 -2.28 -12.07 -48.18
N ALA A 18 -3.36 -11.64 -47.52
CA ALA A 18 -3.47 -11.76 -46.07
C ALA A 18 -3.41 -13.22 -45.59
N ILE A 19 -4.12 -14.14 -46.26
CA ILE A 19 -4.12 -15.56 -45.91
C ILE A 19 -2.78 -16.22 -46.25
N GLY A 20 -2.18 -15.88 -47.39
CA GLY A 20 -0.89 -16.41 -47.80
C GLY A 20 0.22 -16.09 -46.80
N LEU A 21 0.21 -14.88 -46.24
CA LEU A 21 1.15 -14.43 -45.21
C LEU A 21 0.76 -14.85 -43.77
N GLY A 22 -0.16 -15.80 -43.60
CA GLY A 22 -0.49 -16.36 -42.28
C GLY A 22 -1.50 -15.56 -41.46
N GLY A 23 -2.21 -14.62 -42.08
CA GLY A 23 -3.38 -13.96 -41.50
C GLY A 23 -4.52 -14.94 -41.22
N THR A 24 -5.34 -14.63 -40.21
CA THR A 24 -6.53 -15.42 -39.86
C THR A 24 -7.74 -14.93 -40.67
N PRO A 25 -8.71 -15.80 -41.01
CA PRO A 25 -9.93 -15.41 -41.73
C PRO A 25 -10.70 -14.27 -41.06
N ASN A 26 -10.66 -14.22 -39.72
CA ASN A 26 -11.32 -13.17 -38.93
C ASN A 26 -10.81 -11.76 -39.24
N VAL A 27 -9.53 -11.60 -39.59
CA VAL A 27 -8.95 -10.31 -39.97
C VAL A 27 -9.59 -9.78 -41.24
N LEU A 28 -10.08 -10.66 -42.13
CA LEU A 28 -10.67 -10.26 -43.41
C LEU A 28 -12.18 -9.96 -43.33
N GLY A 29 -12.88 -10.42 -42.30
CA GLY A 29 -14.32 -10.16 -42.10
C GLY A 29 -15.26 -10.81 -43.11
N ARG A 30 -14.74 -11.56 -44.10
CA ARG A 30 -15.55 -12.14 -45.21
C ARG A 30 -16.02 -13.55 -45.00
N GLN A 31 -15.15 -14.37 -44.41
CA GLN A 31 -15.44 -15.77 -44.16
C GLN A 31 -14.80 -16.18 -42.85
N SER A 32 -15.50 -17.04 -42.12
CA SER A 32 -15.06 -17.58 -40.83
C SER A 32 -14.01 -18.68 -41.00
N GLU A 33 -14.02 -19.38 -42.14
CA GLU A 33 -13.16 -20.53 -42.38
C GLU A 33 -12.20 -20.31 -43.54
N ILE A 34 -11.00 -20.91 -43.43
CA ILE A 34 -9.97 -20.89 -44.48
C ILE A 34 -10.46 -21.58 -45.76
N GLN A 35 -11.32 -22.59 -45.63
CA GLN A 35 -11.77 -23.45 -46.73
C GLN A 35 -12.56 -22.68 -47.80
N GLY A 36 -13.37 -21.70 -47.42
CA GLY A 36 -14.20 -20.99 -48.38
C GLY A 36 -13.43 -19.97 -49.24
N PHE A 37 -12.12 -19.80 -49.01
CA PHE A 37 -11.24 -19.04 -49.91
C PHE A 37 -10.80 -19.88 -51.12
N VAL A 38 -11.08 -21.19 -51.13
CA VAL A 38 -10.90 -22.04 -52.32
C VAL A 38 -12.04 -21.78 -53.30
N LYS A 39 -11.71 -21.65 -54.60
CA LYS A 39 -12.71 -21.44 -55.66
C LYS A 39 -13.78 -22.54 -55.63
N ASN A 40 -15.05 -22.15 -55.68
CA ASN A 40 -16.18 -23.08 -55.73
C ASN A 40 -15.99 -24.14 -56.82
N GLY A 41 -16.22 -25.41 -56.46
CA GLY A 41 -16.05 -26.56 -57.36
C GLY A 41 -14.60 -27.05 -57.54
N LYS A 42 -13.62 -26.48 -56.81
CA LYS A 42 -12.24 -26.96 -56.77
C LYS A 42 -11.93 -27.59 -55.42
N LYS A 43 -11.13 -28.67 -55.44
CA LYS A 43 -10.76 -29.42 -54.23
C LYS A 43 -9.63 -28.75 -53.46
N ASP A 44 -8.65 -28.21 -54.18
CA ASP A 44 -7.44 -27.62 -53.62
C ASP A 44 -7.13 -26.27 -54.29
N GLY A 45 -6.39 -25.44 -53.56
CA GLY A 45 -5.83 -24.17 -54.04
C GLY A 45 -4.53 -23.84 -53.32
N PHE A 46 -3.77 -22.90 -53.85
CA PHE A 46 -2.58 -22.39 -53.17
C PHE A 46 -2.44 -20.90 -53.41
N VAL A 47 -1.74 -20.24 -52.48
CA VAL A 47 -1.27 -18.87 -52.60
C VAL A 47 0.24 -18.91 -52.45
N GLU A 48 0.95 -18.29 -53.37
CA GLU A 48 2.41 -18.17 -53.35
C GLU A 48 2.77 -16.70 -53.46
N ILE A 49 3.55 -16.19 -52.52
CA ILE A 49 3.91 -14.79 -52.40
C ILE A 49 5.42 -14.72 -52.26
N GLU A 50 6.05 -13.99 -53.17
CA GLU A 50 7.46 -13.66 -53.10
C GLU A 50 7.62 -12.26 -52.48
N LEU A 51 8.36 -12.18 -51.38
CA LEU A 51 8.69 -10.94 -50.69
C LEU A 51 10.15 -10.61 -50.96
N LYS A 52 10.41 -9.34 -51.28
CA LYS A 52 11.77 -8.85 -51.47
C LYS A 52 12.52 -8.85 -50.13
N GLY A 53 13.68 -9.51 -50.10
CA GLY A 53 14.56 -9.51 -48.94
C GLY A 53 15.33 -8.20 -48.77
N PRO A 54 16.01 -8.01 -47.62
CA PRO A 54 16.99 -6.95 -47.43
C PRO A 54 18.09 -6.96 -48.50
N ALA A 55 18.81 -5.85 -48.65
CA ALA A 55 19.87 -5.75 -49.65
C ALA A 55 20.97 -6.81 -49.39
N GLY A 56 21.20 -7.70 -50.37
CA GLY A 56 22.18 -8.78 -50.27
C GLY A 56 21.60 -10.13 -49.83
N GLU A 57 20.32 -10.18 -49.43
CA GLU A 57 19.63 -11.42 -49.07
C GLU A 57 18.70 -11.91 -50.20
N PRO A 58 18.47 -13.24 -50.31
CA PRO A 58 17.53 -13.78 -51.28
C PRO A 58 16.09 -13.40 -50.92
N ASN A 59 15.23 -13.34 -51.93
CA ASN A 59 13.80 -13.15 -51.73
C ASN A 59 13.18 -14.32 -50.95
N LEU A 60 12.16 -14.00 -50.18
CA LEU A 60 11.42 -14.97 -49.37
C LEU A 60 10.18 -15.44 -50.12
N VAL A 61 10.12 -16.71 -50.52
CA VAL A 61 8.94 -17.28 -51.19
C VAL A 61 8.11 -18.06 -50.19
N ILE A 62 6.96 -17.49 -49.80
CA ILE A 62 6.01 -18.11 -48.89
C ILE A 62 4.86 -18.71 -49.71
N LYS A 63 4.66 -20.02 -49.58
CA LYS A 63 3.53 -20.73 -50.19
C LYS A 63 2.62 -21.30 -49.12
N ARG A 64 1.33 -21.07 -49.25
CA ARG A 64 0.29 -21.69 -48.43
C ARG A 64 -0.64 -22.52 -49.30
N THR A 65 -0.78 -23.80 -48.99
CA THR A 65 -1.75 -24.69 -49.65
C THR A 65 -3.01 -24.81 -48.83
N LEU A 66 -4.16 -24.74 -49.51
CA LEU A 66 -5.50 -24.78 -48.94
C LEU A 66 -6.28 -25.94 -49.56
N THR A 67 -7.01 -26.69 -48.74
CA THR A 67 -7.90 -27.77 -49.18
C THR A 67 -9.33 -27.42 -48.78
N SER A 68 -10.29 -27.63 -49.69
CA SER A 68 -11.71 -27.31 -49.47
C SER A 68 -12.44 -28.36 -48.63
N LEU A 69 -11.88 -29.56 -48.49
CA LEU A 69 -12.49 -30.69 -47.78
C LEU A 69 -12.07 -30.78 -46.31
N ASN A 70 -10.89 -30.25 -45.98
CA ASN A 70 -10.27 -30.36 -44.66
C ASN A 70 -9.77 -28.99 -44.21
N LYS A 71 -9.79 -28.74 -42.89
CA LYS A 71 -9.21 -27.53 -42.27
C LYS A 71 -7.67 -27.49 -42.31
N SER A 72 -7.03 -28.44 -42.97
CA SER A 72 -5.58 -28.53 -43.10
C SER A 72 -5.05 -27.46 -44.06
N SER A 73 -4.14 -26.61 -43.58
CA SER A 73 -3.31 -25.78 -44.44
C SER A 73 -1.83 -26.03 -44.16
N LYS A 74 -1.02 -26.18 -45.21
CA LYS A 74 0.44 -26.34 -45.09
C LYS A 74 1.12 -25.08 -45.57
N PHE A 75 2.19 -24.69 -44.87
CA PHE A 75 3.06 -23.59 -45.25
C PHE A 75 4.37 -24.14 -45.77
N PHE A 76 4.92 -23.47 -46.77
CA PHE A 76 6.22 -23.74 -47.31
C PHE A 76 7.00 -22.43 -47.43
N LEU A 77 8.29 -22.48 -47.10
CA LEU A 77 9.24 -21.41 -47.27
C LEU A 77 10.31 -21.88 -48.24
N ASN A 78 10.49 -21.19 -49.37
CA ASN A 78 11.47 -21.58 -50.37
C ASN A 78 11.37 -23.08 -50.77
N ARG A 79 10.14 -23.60 -50.80
CA ARG A 79 9.76 -25.01 -51.08
C ARG A 79 9.92 -26.00 -49.93
N GLU A 80 10.46 -25.60 -48.79
CA GLU A 80 10.56 -26.45 -47.60
C GLU A 80 9.32 -26.30 -46.71
N PRO A 81 8.74 -27.40 -46.19
CA PRO A 81 7.56 -27.32 -45.32
C PRO A 81 7.93 -26.71 -43.97
N ILE A 82 7.22 -25.67 -43.55
CA ILE A 82 7.49 -24.96 -42.29
C ILE A 82 6.23 -24.75 -41.46
N GLY A 83 6.41 -24.47 -40.18
CA GLY A 83 5.32 -24.13 -39.27
C GLY A 83 4.85 -22.68 -39.42
N ILE A 84 3.59 -22.40 -39.07
CA ILE A 84 3.06 -21.03 -39.08
C ILE A 84 3.84 -20.08 -38.14
N ARG A 85 4.45 -20.60 -37.07
CA ARG A 85 5.27 -19.81 -36.14
C ARG A 85 6.53 -19.27 -36.82
N GLU A 86 7.19 -20.10 -37.61
CA GLU A 86 8.39 -19.73 -38.37
C GLU A 86 8.05 -18.72 -39.48
N VAL A 87 6.92 -18.92 -40.18
CA VAL A 87 6.40 -17.92 -41.14
C VAL A 87 6.22 -16.55 -40.46
N LYS A 88 5.60 -16.52 -39.28
CA LYS A 88 5.39 -15.28 -38.53
C LYS A 88 6.70 -14.65 -38.07
N SER A 89 7.67 -15.45 -37.65
CA SER A 89 9.01 -14.95 -37.28
C SER A 89 9.70 -14.27 -38.46
N LYS A 90 9.68 -14.91 -39.64
CA LYS A 90 10.26 -14.35 -40.87
C LYS A 90 9.54 -13.08 -41.35
N LEU A 91 8.23 -13.00 -41.15
CA LEU A 91 7.48 -11.77 -41.45
C LEU A 91 7.78 -10.66 -40.45
N ALA A 92 8.01 -11.00 -39.18
CA ALA A 92 8.42 -10.03 -38.16
C ALA A 92 9.80 -9.45 -38.45
N GLU A 93 10.75 -10.26 -38.93
CA GLU A 93 12.07 -9.78 -39.42
C GLU A 93 11.94 -8.73 -40.53
N LEU A 94 10.92 -8.87 -41.40
CA LEU A 94 10.61 -7.93 -42.48
C LEU A 94 9.67 -6.79 -42.06
N ASN A 95 9.30 -6.68 -40.78
CA ASN A 95 8.29 -5.74 -40.26
C ASN A 95 6.93 -5.81 -40.97
N VAL A 96 6.54 -6.99 -41.46
CA VAL A 96 5.25 -7.20 -42.14
C VAL A 96 4.20 -7.70 -41.14
N GLN A 97 3.25 -6.84 -40.77
CA GLN A 97 2.16 -7.19 -39.84
C GLN A 97 0.81 -7.32 -40.54
N VAL A 98 0.41 -8.56 -40.79
CA VAL A 98 -0.82 -8.87 -41.53
C VAL A 98 -2.06 -8.85 -40.63
N THR A 99 -1.87 -8.99 -39.31
CA THR A 99 -2.96 -9.01 -38.33
C THR A 99 -3.33 -7.63 -37.81
N ASN A 100 -2.47 -6.63 -38.01
CA ASN A 100 -2.68 -5.28 -37.53
C ASN A 100 -3.50 -4.49 -38.57
N LEU A 101 -4.67 -3.98 -38.14
CA LEU A 101 -5.58 -3.24 -39.01
C LEU A 101 -5.00 -1.91 -39.52
N CYS A 102 -3.99 -1.36 -38.84
CA CYS A 102 -3.28 -0.14 -39.28
C CYS A 102 -2.34 -0.41 -40.46
N ALA A 103 -1.75 -1.60 -40.54
CA ALA A 103 -0.85 -2.00 -41.62
C ALA A 103 -1.59 -2.68 -42.78
N PHE A 104 -2.66 -3.42 -42.48
CA PHE A 104 -3.51 -4.07 -43.45
C PHE A 104 -4.98 -3.80 -43.12
N LEU A 105 -5.61 -2.94 -43.92
CA LEU A 105 -7.01 -2.55 -43.73
C LEU A 105 -7.91 -3.22 -44.80
N PRO A 106 -8.59 -4.33 -44.47
CA PRO A 106 -9.55 -4.92 -45.38
C PRO A 106 -10.83 -4.08 -45.44
N GLN A 107 -11.44 -4.05 -46.62
CA GLN A 107 -12.65 -3.26 -46.91
C GLN A 107 -13.78 -3.50 -45.90
N ASP A 108 -13.98 -4.75 -45.47
CA ASP A 108 -15.07 -5.14 -44.57
C ASP A 108 -14.79 -4.82 -43.09
N LYS A 109 -13.55 -4.43 -42.75
CA LYS A 109 -13.12 -4.06 -41.39
C LYS A 109 -12.85 -2.57 -41.22
N VAL A 110 -13.15 -1.76 -42.24
CA VAL A 110 -12.98 -0.29 -42.18
C VAL A 110 -13.83 0.33 -41.08
N SER A 111 -15.05 -0.19 -40.86
CA SER A 111 -15.92 0.25 -39.76
C SER A 111 -15.37 -0.09 -38.39
N GLU A 112 -14.79 -1.28 -38.21
CA GLU A 112 -14.14 -1.69 -36.95
C GLU A 112 -12.92 -0.83 -36.63
N PHE A 113 -12.15 -0.43 -37.64
CA PHE A 113 -11.07 0.53 -37.49
C PHE A 113 -11.59 1.91 -37.04
N ALA A 114 -12.65 2.42 -37.67
CA ALA A 114 -13.24 3.71 -37.29
C ALA A 114 -13.83 3.73 -35.87
N ASN A 115 -14.30 2.57 -35.39
CA ASN A 115 -14.86 2.40 -34.05
C ASN A 115 -13.81 2.09 -32.96
N MET A 116 -12.51 2.03 -33.30
CA MET A 116 -11.48 1.79 -32.29
C MET A 116 -11.36 2.98 -31.33
N SER A 117 -11.15 2.69 -30.05
CA SER A 117 -10.82 3.74 -29.09
C SER A 117 -9.47 4.37 -29.43
N PRO A 118 -9.27 5.67 -29.12
CA PRO A 118 -7.98 6.34 -29.37
C PRO A 118 -6.77 5.63 -28.72
N GLN A 119 -6.98 5.02 -27.55
CA GLN A 119 -5.96 4.26 -26.84
C GLN A 119 -5.55 2.99 -27.59
N LYS A 120 -6.53 2.25 -28.12
CA LYS A 120 -6.26 1.05 -28.91
C LYS A 120 -5.63 1.42 -30.25
N LEU A 121 -6.10 2.50 -30.89
CA LEU A 121 -5.50 3.02 -32.10
C LEU A 121 -4.03 3.37 -31.89
N LEU A 122 -3.68 4.01 -30.77
CA LEU A 122 -2.30 4.30 -30.41
C LEU A 122 -1.46 3.01 -30.29
N GLN A 123 -1.96 1.99 -29.58
CA GLN A 123 -1.24 0.72 -29.43
C GLN A 123 -1.03 0.00 -30.76
N GLU A 124 -2.06 -0.07 -31.61
CA GLU A 124 -1.95 -0.69 -32.93
C GLU A 124 -1.01 0.13 -33.84
N THR A 125 -1.01 1.46 -33.72
CA THR A 125 -0.08 2.34 -34.46
C THR A 125 1.36 2.16 -34.00
N GLN A 126 1.60 2.10 -32.69
CA GLN A 126 2.93 1.83 -32.12
C GLN A 126 3.46 0.47 -32.55
N ARG A 127 2.59 -0.54 -32.63
CA ARG A 127 2.96 -1.86 -33.15
C ARG A 127 3.28 -1.82 -34.64
N ALA A 128 2.49 -1.12 -35.46
CA ALA A 128 2.67 -1.10 -36.92
C ALA A 128 3.86 -0.26 -37.38
N ALA A 129 4.04 0.92 -36.79
CA ALA A 129 4.94 1.96 -37.29
C ALA A 129 6.00 2.42 -36.27
N GLY A 130 5.90 1.95 -35.02
CA GLY A 130 6.85 2.27 -33.96
C GLY A 130 8.07 1.36 -33.96
N ASP A 131 9.05 1.73 -33.15
CA ASP A 131 10.20 0.89 -32.84
C ASP A 131 9.73 -0.42 -32.16
N PRO A 132 10.32 -1.59 -32.49
CA PRO A 132 10.03 -2.85 -31.80
C PRO A 132 10.05 -2.76 -30.27
N ASN A 133 10.91 -1.91 -29.71
CA ASN A 133 11.04 -1.70 -28.27
C ASN A 133 9.95 -0.79 -27.69
N LEU A 134 9.31 0.06 -28.51
CA LEU A 134 8.33 1.05 -28.06
C LEU A 134 7.12 0.39 -27.39
N THR A 135 6.67 -0.74 -27.94
CA THR A 135 5.55 -1.50 -27.38
C THR A 135 5.92 -2.08 -26.01
N GLN A 136 7.13 -2.63 -25.87
CA GLN A 136 7.61 -3.20 -24.62
C GLN A 136 7.79 -2.12 -23.54
N TRP A 137 8.36 -0.97 -23.90
CA TRP A 137 8.48 0.16 -22.98
C TRP A 137 7.11 0.68 -22.55
N HIS A 138 6.15 0.75 -23.46
CA HIS A 138 4.80 1.18 -23.13
C HIS A 138 4.12 0.20 -22.14
N GLU A 139 4.26 -1.11 -22.36
CA GLU A 139 3.75 -2.14 -21.44
C GLU A 139 4.45 -2.05 -20.07
N PHE A 140 5.78 -1.90 -20.05
CA PHE A 140 6.54 -1.72 -18.82
C PHE A 140 6.11 -0.47 -18.04
N LEU A 141 5.86 0.65 -18.72
CA LEU A 141 5.38 1.87 -18.06
C LEU A 141 3.99 1.68 -17.43
N ILE A 142 3.09 0.93 -18.08
CA ILE A 142 1.78 0.60 -17.53
C ILE A 142 1.92 -0.23 -16.25
N GLU A 143 2.82 -1.21 -16.26
CA GLU A 143 3.09 -2.06 -15.08
C GLU A 143 3.68 -1.26 -13.92
N ASN A 144 4.74 -0.48 -14.18
CA ASN A 144 5.32 0.41 -13.17
C ASN A 144 4.32 1.42 -12.62
N SER A 145 3.41 1.94 -13.46
CA SER A 145 2.36 2.84 -13.00
C SER A 145 1.39 2.15 -12.04
N LYS A 146 1.12 0.85 -12.20
CA LYS A 146 0.29 0.09 -11.26
C LYS A 146 1.04 -0.13 -9.94
N GLU A 147 2.30 -0.54 -10.01
CA GLU A 147 3.14 -0.74 -8.83
C GLU A 147 3.33 0.54 -8.01
N LEU A 148 3.59 1.66 -8.68
CA LEU A 148 3.66 2.98 -8.04
C LEU A 148 2.35 3.36 -7.38
N LYS A 149 1.21 3.05 -7.99
CA LYS A 149 -0.10 3.32 -7.39
C LYS A 149 -0.30 2.50 -6.12
N THR A 150 -0.01 1.20 -6.16
CA THR A 150 -0.12 0.34 -4.98
C THR A 150 0.84 0.76 -3.87
N ALA A 151 2.09 1.13 -4.20
CA ALA A 151 3.06 1.60 -3.23
C ALA A 151 2.63 2.92 -2.58
N ARG A 152 2.02 3.84 -3.35
CA ARG A 152 1.46 5.08 -2.81
C ARG A 152 0.28 4.83 -1.87
N GLU A 153 -0.60 3.92 -2.21
CA GLU A 153 -1.74 3.56 -1.35
C GLU A 153 -1.28 2.98 0.00
N ILE A 154 -0.24 2.14 -0.01
CA ILE A 154 0.39 1.60 1.22
C ILE A 154 1.08 2.71 2.01
N LEU A 155 1.85 3.57 1.33
CA LEU A 155 2.53 4.67 2.00
C LEU A 155 1.52 5.60 2.68
N ASP A 156 0.41 5.93 2.00
CA ASP A 156 -0.65 6.75 2.58
C ASP A 156 -1.33 6.08 3.78
N SER A 157 -1.51 4.75 3.78
CA SER A 157 -2.05 4.03 4.94
C SER A 157 -1.08 4.04 6.12
N ASP A 158 0.20 3.74 5.88
CA ASP A 158 1.23 3.68 6.91
C ASP A 158 1.46 5.06 7.53
N THR A 159 1.41 6.12 6.72
CA THR A 159 1.56 7.50 7.20
C THR A 159 0.40 7.89 8.12
N ARG A 160 -0.83 7.44 7.83
CA ARG A 160 -2.00 7.66 8.71
C ARG A 160 -1.89 6.86 10.00
N GLU A 161 -1.44 5.61 9.93
CA GLU A 161 -1.24 4.76 11.10
C GLU A 161 -0.15 5.35 12.02
N LEU A 162 0.95 5.82 11.45
CA LEU A 162 2.04 6.46 12.18
C LEU A 162 1.55 7.72 12.90
N GLN A 163 0.81 8.60 12.22
CA GLN A 163 0.20 9.78 12.86
C GLN A 163 -0.75 9.40 14.00
N HIS A 164 -1.53 8.33 13.82
CA HIS A 164 -2.41 7.84 14.86
C HIS A 164 -1.64 7.35 16.09
N LEU A 165 -0.62 6.53 15.90
CA LEU A 165 0.23 6.00 16.98
C LEU A 165 1.00 7.11 17.70
N GLU A 166 1.52 8.10 16.97
CA GLU A 166 2.17 9.28 17.56
C GLU A 166 1.19 10.06 18.45
N SER A 167 -0.04 10.28 17.99
CA SER A 167 -1.06 10.95 18.79
C SER A 167 -1.42 10.18 20.07
N GLN A 168 -1.51 8.85 19.98
CA GLN A 168 -1.78 8.00 21.14
C GLN A 168 -0.61 8.01 22.13
N ASN A 169 0.62 7.94 21.64
CA ASN A 169 1.81 7.96 22.47
C ASN A 169 1.92 9.29 23.22
N ALA A 170 1.73 10.42 22.55
CA ALA A 170 1.71 11.74 23.18
C ALA A 170 0.63 11.85 24.29
N ALA A 171 -0.56 11.28 24.05
CA ALA A 171 -1.62 11.23 25.07
C ALA A 171 -1.24 10.36 26.28
N GLN A 172 -0.57 9.22 26.05
CA GLN A 172 -0.10 8.32 27.10
C GLN A 172 1.04 8.93 27.91
N GLU A 173 1.99 9.61 27.28
CA GLU A 173 3.09 10.32 27.95
C GLU A 173 2.55 11.34 28.96
N ALA A 174 1.55 12.12 28.57
CA ALA A 174 0.90 13.08 29.47
C ALA A 174 0.25 12.40 30.69
N GLN A 175 -0.33 11.20 30.52
CA GLN A 175 -0.90 10.43 31.63
C GLN A 175 0.19 9.88 32.56
N VAL A 176 1.27 9.36 31.99
CA VAL A 176 2.42 8.86 32.75
C VAL A 176 3.05 9.97 33.57
N GLU A 177 3.19 11.18 33.02
CA GLU A 177 3.76 12.31 33.74
C GLU A 177 2.87 12.75 34.91
N ARG A 178 1.53 12.80 34.71
CA ARG A 178 0.56 13.03 35.79
C ARG A 178 0.66 11.97 36.88
N TYR A 179 0.81 10.69 36.51
CA TYR A 179 0.97 9.60 37.45
C TYR A 179 2.27 9.73 38.28
N LYS A 180 3.39 10.10 37.64
CA LYS A 180 4.67 10.36 38.33
C LYS A 180 4.55 11.52 39.32
N GLN A 181 3.90 12.62 38.93
CA GLN A 181 3.65 13.77 39.81
C GLN A 181 2.78 13.38 41.00
N ARG A 182 1.71 12.63 40.77
CA ARG A 182 0.84 12.10 41.82
C ARG A 182 1.63 11.25 42.82
N ARG A 183 2.46 10.31 42.36
CA ARG A 183 3.31 9.50 43.26
C ARG A 183 4.28 10.33 44.09
N LYS A 184 4.82 11.44 43.54
CA LYS A 184 5.69 12.36 44.30
C LYS A 184 4.92 13.05 45.43
N LEU A 185 3.71 13.54 45.15
CA LEU A 185 2.84 14.16 46.16
C LEU A 185 2.40 13.14 47.22
N GLU A 186 2.01 11.93 46.82
CA GLU A 186 1.65 10.85 47.76
C GLU A 186 2.79 10.54 48.73
N ARG A 187 4.03 10.44 48.25
CA ARG A 187 5.21 10.28 49.12
C ARG A 187 5.42 11.46 50.07
N GLN A 188 5.18 12.70 49.62
CA GLN A 188 5.28 13.87 50.49
C GLN A 188 4.21 13.85 51.57
N VAL A 189 2.97 13.46 51.24
CA VAL A 189 1.88 13.32 52.20
C VAL A 189 2.18 12.23 53.22
N GLU A 190 2.71 11.07 52.80
CA GLU A 190 3.15 10.01 53.71
C GLU A 190 4.25 10.46 54.66
N LEU A 191 5.22 11.26 54.17
CA LEU A 191 6.31 11.75 55.01
C LEU A 191 5.82 12.81 56.00
N LEU A 192 4.95 13.73 55.55
CA LEU A 192 4.34 14.75 56.41
C LEU A 192 3.41 14.14 57.47
N SER A 193 2.63 13.11 57.12
CA SER A 193 1.75 12.43 58.07
C SER A 193 2.54 11.73 59.18
N LEU A 194 3.75 11.23 58.87
CA LEU A 194 4.65 10.67 59.86
C LEU A 194 5.29 11.75 60.75
N LEU A 195 5.57 12.94 60.22
CA LEU A 195 6.13 14.07 60.99
C LEU A 195 5.12 14.78 61.88
N LEU A 196 3.84 14.78 61.51
CA LEU A 196 2.77 15.52 62.19
C LEU A 196 2.62 15.17 63.69
N PRO A 197 2.66 13.88 64.11
CA PRO A 197 2.66 13.51 65.52
C PRO A 197 3.90 14.01 66.28
N PHE A 198 5.08 14.05 65.65
CA PHE A 198 6.29 14.57 66.30
C PHE A 198 6.20 16.07 66.54
N ALA A 199 5.64 16.82 65.59
CA ALA A 199 5.38 18.24 65.75
C ALA A 199 4.36 18.50 66.89
N GLN A 200 3.25 17.76 66.91
CA GLN A 200 2.25 17.83 67.99
C GLN A 200 2.83 17.46 69.35
N TYR A 201 3.70 16.44 69.41
CA TYR A 201 4.40 16.07 70.62
C TYR A 201 5.36 17.17 71.08
N ALA A 202 6.12 17.77 70.17
CA ALA A 202 7.04 18.86 70.48
C ALA A 202 6.31 20.07 71.08
N GLU A 203 5.16 20.44 70.50
CA GLU A 203 4.32 21.53 71.01
C GLU A 203 3.72 21.20 72.38
N SER A 204 3.18 19.98 72.54
CA SER A 204 2.65 19.50 73.82
C SER A 204 3.73 19.44 74.91
N LYS A 205 4.97 19.10 74.54
CA LYS A 205 6.11 19.04 75.45
C LYS A 205 6.52 20.44 75.92
N LEU A 206 6.53 21.44 75.02
CA LEU A 206 6.78 22.83 75.42
C LEU A 206 5.74 23.30 76.44
N GLN A 207 4.45 23.05 76.18
CA GLN A 207 3.38 23.38 77.12
C GLN A 207 3.53 22.65 78.46
N TYR A 208 3.89 21.36 78.42
CA TYR A 208 4.17 20.58 79.62
C TYR A 208 5.34 21.16 80.43
N ASP A 209 6.44 21.52 79.78
CA ASP A 209 7.63 22.07 80.43
C ASP A 209 7.33 23.43 81.08
N GLU A 210 6.52 24.28 80.44
CA GLU A 210 6.04 25.53 81.04
C GLU A 210 5.16 25.31 82.26
N LEU A 211 4.18 24.41 82.16
CA LEU A 211 3.29 24.07 83.28
C LEU A 211 4.05 23.39 84.42
N LYS A 212 5.05 22.57 84.11
CA LYS A 212 5.94 21.95 85.10
C LYS A 212 6.72 22.99 85.88
N LYS A 213 7.30 24.00 85.21
CA LYS A 213 7.96 25.13 85.87
C LYS A 213 7.00 25.87 86.81
N LYS A 214 5.80 26.20 86.33
CA LYS A 214 4.74 26.85 87.16
C LYS A 214 4.34 25.99 88.36
N ARG A 215 4.25 24.67 88.18
CA ARG A 215 3.95 23.72 89.26
C ARG A 215 5.07 23.67 90.30
N GLU A 216 6.33 23.63 89.87
CA GLU A 216 7.49 23.63 90.76
C GLU A 216 7.59 24.94 91.55
N THR A 217 7.36 26.10 90.92
CA THR A 217 7.31 27.38 91.63
C THR A 217 6.16 27.43 92.64
N ALA A 218 4.97 26.96 92.26
CA ALA A 218 3.81 26.92 93.16
C ALA A 218 4.03 25.94 94.33
N LYS A 219 4.66 24.79 94.08
CA LYS A 219 5.06 23.83 95.13
C LYS A 219 6.05 24.45 96.11
N ARG A 220 7.08 25.14 95.63
CA ARG A 220 8.03 25.85 96.50
C ARG A 220 7.34 26.92 97.34
N MET A 221 6.44 27.71 96.74
CA MET A 221 5.65 28.69 97.49
C MET A 221 4.76 28.04 98.55
N LEU A 222 4.19 26.86 98.26
CA LEU A 222 3.41 26.07 99.22
C LEU A 222 4.28 25.51 100.35
N GLU A 223 5.46 24.97 100.03
CA GLU A 223 6.44 24.50 101.02
C GLU A 223 6.91 25.63 101.93
N GLU A 224 7.21 26.81 101.37
CA GLU A 224 7.55 28.02 102.13
C GLU A 224 6.39 28.50 103.01
N ALA A 225 5.16 28.50 102.48
CA ALA A 225 3.97 28.87 103.25
C ALA A 225 3.71 27.86 104.38
N ASN A 226 3.81 26.56 104.11
CA ASN A 226 3.68 25.50 105.11
C ASN A 226 4.78 25.59 106.17
N ALA A 227 6.03 25.86 105.80
CA ALA A 227 7.12 26.09 106.76
C ALA A 227 6.89 27.33 107.64
N LYS A 228 6.25 28.38 107.11
CA LYS A 228 5.83 29.56 107.90
C LYS A 228 4.64 29.27 108.81
N ILE A 229 3.77 28.34 108.42
CA ILE A 229 2.59 27.92 109.19
C ILE A 229 2.97 26.86 110.26
N GLU A 230 4.01 26.06 110.03
CA GLU A 230 4.52 25.02 110.93
C GLU A 230 4.78 25.50 112.38
N PRO A 231 5.44 26.66 112.64
CA PRO A 231 5.61 27.18 114.00
C PRO A 231 4.30 27.67 114.61
N ILE A 232 3.31 28.05 113.81
CA ILE A 232 1.97 28.47 114.27
C ILE A 232 1.12 27.24 114.61
N GLN A 233 1.23 26.16 113.82
CA GLN A 233 0.58 24.86 114.10
C GLN A 233 1.18 24.17 115.32
N ARG A 234 2.51 24.17 115.49
CA ARG A 234 3.17 23.67 116.71
C ARG A 234 2.75 24.46 117.96
N LYS A 235 2.53 25.78 117.85
CA LYS A 235 1.96 26.60 118.94
C LYS A 235 0.51 26.23 119.21
N LYS A 236 -0.31 25.93 118.20
CA LYS A 236 -1.69 25.47 118.36
C LYS A 236 -1.78 24.10 119.04
N GLU A 237 -0.92 23.14 118.66
CA GLU A 237 -0.87 21.80 119.28
C GLU A 237 -0.36 21.87 120.73
N CYS A 238 0.60 22.75 121.03
CA CYS A 238 1.09 22.98 122.39
C CYS A 238 0.04 23.66 123.30
N VAL A 239 -0.81 24.54 122.74
CA VAL A 239 -1.96 25.11 123.47
C VAL A 239 -3.08 24.08 123.64
N CYS A 240 -3.27 23.17 122.69
CA CYS A 240 -4.30 22.13 122.76
C CYS A 240 -3.97 21.05 123.83
N SER A 241 -2.69 20.73 124.06
CA SER A 241 -2.28 19.84 125.16
C SER A 241 -2.31 20.50 126.55
N LEU A 242 -2.21 21.83 126.61
CA LEU A 242 -2.44 22.61 127.84
C LEU A 242 -3.92 22.76 128.20
N CYS A 243 -4.82 22.64 127.23
CA CYS A 243 -6.27 22.76 127.44
C CYS A 243 -6.97 21.43 127.79
N SER A 244 -6.26 20.30 127.74
CA SER A 244 -6.77 18.97 128.18
C SER A 244 -6.38 18.60 129.62
N LEU A 245 -5.80 19.53 130.38
CA LEU A 245 -5.44 19.38 131.79
C LEU A 245 -6.18 20.37 132.72
N TYR A 246 -7.29 20.96 132.24
CA TYR A 246 -8.29 21.64 133.05
C TYR A 246 -9.68 21.04 132.81
#